data_AF-A0A957VQ61-F1
#
_entry.id   AF-A0A957VQ61-F1
#
_cell.length_a   1.000
_cell.length_b   1.000
_cell.length_c   1.000
_cell.angle_alpha   90.00
_cell.angle_beta   90.00
_cell.angle_gamma   90.00
#
_symmetry.space_group_name_H-M   'P 1'
#
loop_
_entity.id
_entity.type
_entity.pdbx_description
1 polymer ?
#
loop_
_entity_poly.entity_id
_entity_poly.type
_entity_poly.pdbx_seq_one_letter_code
_entity_poly.pdbx_strand_id
1 'polypeptide(L)'
;ETPEAAEQWGFKVKQSTRNILMPQTRPQRLALLNAYIAKEESRPAEERFTTPDLAEVVALRDDLKANLAVRRTSQNRRKASLTASNDTLKALYECIRAAGTVILIKHFNRTIHQDLTKWGFEVVKRQPKGKDTDAAPAANGTSTNGAATPTSAETTTTNGAETTPPAETSTNGSVDLNGATEVVVELGDQG
;
A
#
# COMPACT_ATOMS: atom_id res chain seq x y z
N GLU A 1 -10.68 -30.19 40.79
CA GLU A 1 -10.66 -30.16 39.32
C GLU A 1 -9.20 -30.11 38.85
N THR A 2 -8.81 -30.98 37.91
CA THR A 2 -7.44 -31.02 37.36
C THR A 2 -7.28 -29.97 36.26
N PRO A 3 -6.07 -29.40 36.07
CA PRO A 3 -5.81 -28.44 34.99
C PRO A 3 -6.12 -29.00 33.59
N GLU A 4 -6.00 -30.32 33.40
CA GLU A 4 -6.38 -31.01 32.17
C GLU A 4 -7.88 -30.90 31.86
N ALA A 5 -8.73 -30.88 32.88
CA ALA A 5 -10.17 -30.72 32.69
C ALA A 5 -10.49 -29.35 32.09
N ALA A 6 -9.79 -28.29 32.49
CA ALA A 6 -10.01 -26.94 31.96
C ALA A 6 -9.58 -26.80 30.49
N GLU A 7 -8.52 -27.50 30.06
CA GLU A 7 -8.09 -27.50 28.66
C GLU A 7 -9.13 -28.11 27.72
N GLN A 8 -9.91 -29.11 28.19
CA GLN A 8 -10.99 -29.70 27.41
C GLN A 8 -12.15 -28.73 27.12
N TRP A 9 -12.27 -27.66 27.92
CA TRP A 9 -13.24 -26.58 27.70
C TRP A 9 -12.68 -25.44 26.85
N GLY A 10 -11.46 -25.59 26.34
CA GLY A 10 -10.78 -24.57 25.53
C GLY A 10 -10.03 -23.50 26.33
N PHE A 11 -9.98 -23.61 27.67
CA PHE A 11 -9.15 -22.71 28.47
C PHE A 11 -7.67 -23.05 28.28
N LYS A 12 -6.83 -22.03 28.17
CA LYS A 12 -5.37 -22.22 28.17
C LYS A 12 -4.88 -22.22 29.61
N VAL A 13 -4.27 -23.30 30.07
CA VAL A 13 -3.74 -23.38 31.44
C VAL A 13 -2.23 -23.19 31.41
N LYS A 14 -1.70 -22.29 32.24
CA LYS A 14 -0.25 -22.18 32.44
C LYS A 14 0.18 -23.18 33.51
N GLN A 15 0.69 -24.33 33.08
CA GLN A 15 1.08 -25.45 33.96
C GLN A 15 2.00 -25.04 35.12
N SER A 16 2.91 -24.07 34.91
CA SER A 16 3.88 -23.65 35.94
C SER A 16 3.26 -22.99 37.17
N THR A 17 2.04 -22.46 37.06
CA THR A 17 1.39 -21.70 38.15
C THR A 17 -0.01 -22.21 38.49
N ARG A 18 -0.49 -23.27 37.80
CA ARG A 18 -1.88 -23.74 37.84
C ARG A 18 -2.93 -22.63 37.62
N ASN A 19 -2.53 -21.54 36.96
CA ASN A 19 -3.42 -20.43 36.64
C ASN A 19 -4.08 -20.65 35.28
N ILE A 20 -5.40 -20.53 35.24
CA ILE A 20 -6.18 -20.48 34.01
C ILE A 20 -5.92 -19.11 33.36
N LEU A 21 -5.37 -19.11 32.14
CA LEU A 21 -5.13 -17.89 31.40
C LEU A 21 -6.44 -17.42 30.76
N MET A 22 -6.92 -16.28 31.21
CA MET A 22 -8.09 -15.65 30.62
C MET A 22 -7.78 -15.10 29.23
N PRO A 23 -8.67 -15.28 28.24
CA PRO A 23 -8.49 -14.76 26.89
C PRO A 23 -8.42 -13.23 26.87
N GLN A 24 -7.30 -12.69 26.40
CA GLN A 24 -7.04 -11.25 26.42
C GLN A 24 -7.68 -10.55 25.23
N THR A 25 -7.67 -11.19 24.07
CA THR A 25 -8.18 -10.61 22.83
C THR A 25 -9.60 -11.07 22.53
N ARG A 26 -10.36 -10.25 21.78
CA ARG A 26 -11.73 -10.61 21.36
C ARG A 26 -11.78 -11.90 20.53
N PRO A 27 -10.87 -12.16 19.57
CA PRO A 27 -10.83 -13.44 18.86
C PRO A 27 -10.59 -14.64 19.79
N GLN A 28 -9.72 -14.48 20.80
CA GLN A 28 -9.49 -15.52 21.81
C GLN A 28 -10.75 -15.77 22.65
N ARG A 29 -11.47 -14.71 23.07
CA ARG A 29 -12.75 -14.84 23.78
C ARG A 29 -13.79 -15.58 22.93
N LEU A 30 -13.88 -15.24 21.65
CA LEU A 30 -14.80 -15.92 20.74
C LEU A 30 -14.43 -17.39 20.54
N ALA A 31 -13.14 -17.70 20.40
CA ALA A 31 -12.67 -19.08 20.29
C ALA A 31 -13.00 -19.90 21.55
N LEU A 32 -12.81 -19.31 22.73
CA LEU A 32 -13.19 -19.93 24.00
C LEU A 32 -14.70 -20.17 24.08
N LEU A 33 -15.53 -19.18 23.76
CA LEU A 33 -16.99 -19.33 23.74
C LEU A 33 -17.44 -20.44 22.79
N ASN A 34 -16.85 -20.53 21.60
CA ASN A 34 -17.13 -21.61 20.65
C ASN A 34 -16.76 -22.99 21.22
N ALA A 35 -15.58 -23.10 21.85
CA ALA A 35 -15.13 -24.34 22.47
C ALA A 35 -16.04 -24.77 23.63
N TYR A 36 -16.45 -23.80 24.47
CA TYR A 36 -17.40 -24.04 25.56
C TYR A 36 -18.74 -24.53 25.04
N ILE A 37 -19.36 -23.82 24.08
CA ILE A 37 -20.65 -24.20 23.50
C ILE A 37 -20.58 -25.58 22.85
N ALA A 38 -19.55 -25.87 22.06
CA ALA A 38 -19.40 -27.17 21.41
C ALA A 38 -19.28 -28.31 22.43
N LYS A 39 -18.60 -28.06 23.56
CA LYS A 39 -18.47 -29.05 24.63
C LYS A 39 -19.79 -29.25 25.37
N GLU A 40 -20.51 -28.17 25.65
CA GLU A 40 -21.81 -28.20 26.33
C GLU A 40 -22.88 -28.90 25.49
N GLU A 41 -22.92 -28.63 24.19
CA GLU A 41 -23.83 -29.28 23.22
C GLU A 41 -23.55 -30.78 23.10
N SER A 42 -22.29 -31.22 23.26
CA SER A 42 -21.91 -32.63 23.23
C SER A 42 -22.39 -33.44 24.45
N ARG A 43 -22.82 -32.76 25.52
CA ARG A 43 -23.31 -33.40 26.75
C ARG A 43 -24.82 -33.67 26.68
N PRO A 44 -25.29 -34.76 27.32
CA PRO A 44 -26.73 -34.97 27.56
C PRO A 44 -27.33 -33.78 28.29
N ALA A 45 -28.60 -33.45 28.00
CA ALA A 45 -29.26 -32.26 28.56
C ALA A 45 -29.29 -32.24 30.11
N GLU A 46 -29.32 -33.42 30.73
CA GLU A 46 -29.34 -33.60 32.19
C GLU A 46 -27.99 -33.26 32.86
N GLU A 47 -26.89 -33.34 32.11
CA GLU A 47 -25.53 -33.09 32.60
C GLU A 47 -25.02 -31.68 32.25
N ARG A 48 -25.87 -30.88 31.59
CA ARG A 48 -25.51 -29.51 31.22
C ARG A 48 -25.54 -28.59 32.42
N PHE A 49 -24.66 -27.61 32.42
CA PHE A 49 -24.64 -26.55 33.41
C PHE A 49 -25.92 -25.72 33.32
N THR A 50 -26.57 -25.51 34.46
CA THR A 50 -27.76 -24.65 34.56
C THR A 50 -27.41 -23.17 34.53
N THR A 51 -26.20 -22.82 34.98
CA THR A 51 -25.74 -21.43 35.10
C THR A 51 -24.29 -21.32 34.62
N PRO A 52 -23.99 -20.54 33.57
CA PRO A 52 -24.92 -19.79 32.72
C PRO A 52 -25.77 -20.68 31.81
N ASP A 53 -26.96 -20.23 31.41
CA ASP A 53 -27.79 -20.96 30.44
C ASP A 53 -27.12 -20.98 29.06
N LEU A 54 -27.19 -22.12 28.37
CA LEU A 54 -26.55 -22.31 27.07
C LEU A 54 -27.09 -21.30 26.04
N ALA A 55 -28.38 -20.97 26.09
CA ALA A 55 -28.96 -19.99 25.17
C ALA A 55 -28.37 -18.59 25.38
N GLU A 56 -28.13 -18.19 26.64
CA GLU A 56 -27.47 -16.91 26.95
C GLU A 56 -26.03 -16.87 26.43
N VAL A 57 -25.28 -17.96 26.60
CA VAL A 57 -23.89 -18.04 26.11
C VAL A 57 -23.85 -18.00 24.58
N VAL A 58 -24.79 -18.66 23.91
CA VAL A 58 -24.96 -18.61 22.45
C VAL A 58 -25.28 -17.19 21.98
N ALA A 59 -26.21 -16.49 22.65
CA ALA A 59 -26.53 -15.10 22.32
C ALA A 59 -25.31 -14.18 22.45
N LEU A 60 -24.55 -14.30 23.55
CA LEU A 60 -23.32 -13.52 23.77
C LEU A 60 -22.25 -13.79 22.69
N ARG A 61 -22.10 -15.04 22.26
CA ARG A 61 -21.20 -15.40 21.15
C ARG A 61 -21.61 -14.69 19.87
N ASP A 62 -22.90 -14.69 19.55
CA ASP A 62 -23.41 -14.15 18.30
C ASP A 62 -23.36 -12.62 18.28
N ASP A 63 -23.64 -11.97 19.41
CA ASP A 63 -23.41 -10.53 19.60
C ASP A 63 -21.93 -10.17 19.42
N LEU A 64 -21.01 -10.96 19.98
CA LEU A 64 -19.58 -10.73 19.81
C LEU A 64 -19.15 -10.89 18.35
N LYS A 65 -19.68 -11.89 17.63
CA LYS A 65 -19.43 -12.09 16.20
C LYS A 65 -19.94 -10.90 15.38
N ALA A 66 -21.18 -10.45 15.62
CA ALA A 66 -21.76 -9.31 14.94
C ALA A 66 -20.93 -8.04 15.15
N ASN A 67 -20.55 -7.77 16.41
CA ASN A 67 -19.69 -6.63 16.76
C ASN A 67 -18.33 -6.65 16.05
N LEU A 68 -17.70 -7.83 15.92
CA LEU A 68 -16.45 -7.99 15.19
C LEU A 68 -16.61 -7.72 13.69
N ALA A 69 -17.71 -8.17 13.09
CA ALA A 69 -18.02 -7.92 11.69
C ALA A 69 -18.25 -6.42 11.41
N VAL A 70 -19.00 -5.73 12.29
CA VAL A 70 -19.19 -4.27 12.21
C VAL A 70 -17.85 -3.54 12.29
N ARG A 71 -16.99 -3.92 13.24
CA ARG A 71 -15.68 -3.28 13.40
C ARG A 71 -14.79 -3.44 12.16
N ARG A 72 -14.76 -4.65 11.58
CA ARG A 72 -13.99 -4.94 10.36
C ARG A 72 -14.50 -4.10 9.18
N THR A 73 -15.82 -4.00 9.03
CA THR A 73 -16.45 -3.16 8.00
C THR A 73 -16.06 -1.69 8.17
N SER A 74 -16.11 -1.15 9.40
CA SER A 74 -15.70 0.23 9.69
C SER A 74 -14.22 0.49 9.47
N GLN A 75 -13.34 -0.49 9.72
CA GLN A 75 -11.92 -0.39 9.39
C GLN A 75 -11.70 -0.36 7.88
N ASN A 76 -12.35 -1.26 7.14
CA ASN A 76 -12.26 -1.30 5.69
C ASN A 76 -12.78 0.00 5.05
N ARG A 77 -13.90 0.53 5.55
CA ARG A 77 -14.46 1.81 5.08
C ARG A 77 -13.48 2.97 5.29
N ARG A 78 -12.84 3.05 6.46
CA ARG A 78 -11.83 4.08 6.73
C ARG A 78 -10.61 3.94 5.81
N LYS A 79 -10.12 2.70 5.60
CA LYS A 79 -9.01 2.44 4.67
C LYS A 79 -9.37 2.84 3.25
N ALA A 80 -10.54 2.44 2.76
CA ALA A 80 -11.02 2.79 1.42
C ALA A 80 -11.19 4.31 1.25
N SER A 81 -11.73 4.99 2.27
CA SER A 81 -11.85 6.45 2.27
C SER A 81 -10.50 7.15 2.19
N LEU A 82 -9.49 6.67 2.93
CA LEU A 82 -8.15 7.24 2.89
C LEU A 82 -7.50 7.04 1.51
N THR A 83 -7.63 5.85 0.93
CA THR A 83 -7.15 5.57 -0.43
C THR A 83 -7.80 6.50 -1.45
N ALA A 84 -9.13 6.65 -1.40
CA ALA A 84 -9.85 7.55 -2.31
C ALA A 84 -9.42 9.02 -2.18
N SER A 85 -9.20 9.50 -0.94
CA SER A 85 -8.67 10.85 -0.72
C SER A 85 -7.27 11.02 -1.29
N ASN A 86 -6.38 10.03 -1.11
CA ASN A 86 -5.03 10.08 -1.66
C ASN A 86 -5.04 10.06 -3.19
N ASP A 87 -5.90 9.27 -3.81
CA ASP A 87 -6.04 9.22 -5.27
C ASP A 87 -6.56 10.56 -5.82
N THR A 88 -7.50 11.19 -5.11
CA THR A 88 -8.01 12.53 -5.46
C THR A 88 -6.92 13.59 -5.34
N LEU A 89 -6.09 13.54 -4.29
CA LEU A 89 -4.96 14.46 -4.11
C LEU A 89 -3.91 14.30 -5.21
N LYS A 90 -3.61 13.06 -5.63
CA LYS A 90 -2.71 12.80 -6.77
C LYS A 90 -3.27 13.38 -8.06
N ALA A 91 -4.56 13.17 -8.34
CA ALA A 91 -5.21 13.74 -9.53
C ALA A 91 -5.17 15.28 -9.51
N LEU A 92 -5.41 15.90 -8.35
CA LEU A 92 -5.28 17.35 -8.19
C LEU A 92 -3.84 17.82 -8.44
N TYR A 93 -2.85 17.12 -7.89
CA TYR A 93 -1.44 17.44 -8.12
C TYR A 93 -1.08 17.39 -9.60
N GLU A 94 -1.49 16.36 -10.33
CA GLU A 94 -1.27 16.26 -11.78
C GLU A 94 -1.96 17.39 -12.56
N CYS A 95 -3.18 17.78 -12.17
CA CYS A 95 -3.86 18.93 -12.77
C CYS A 95 -3.11 20.24 -12.53
N ILE A 96 -2.64 20.47 -11.30
CA ILE A 96 -1.86 21.66 -10.95
C ILE A 96 -0.53 21.66 -11.70
N ARG A 97 0.13 20.51 -11.78
CA ARG A 97 1.37 20.32 -12.55
C ARG A 97 1.16 20.67 -14.02
N ALA A 98 0.15 20.09 -14.66
CA ALA A 98 -0.17 20.36 -16.06
C ALA A 98 -0.51 21.84 -16.30
N ALA A 99 -1.32 22.44 -15.42
CA ALA A 99 -1.64 23.87 -15.50
C ALA A 99 -0.39 24.74 -15.34
N GLY A 100 0.48 24.40 -14.38
CA GLY A 100 1.77 25.06 -14.16
C GLY A 100 2.66 24.98 -15.41
N THR A 101 2.79 23.82 -16.04
CA THR A 101 3.54 23.64 -17.28
C THR A 101 3.01 24.52 -18.41
N VAL A 102 1.68 24.60 -18.59
CA VAL A 102 1.06 25.47 -19.61
C VAL A 102 1.36 26.95 -19.34
N ILE A 103 1.28 27.39 -18.09
CA ILE A 103 1.60 28.77 -17.70
C ILE A 103 3.08 29.08 -17.98
N LEU A 104 4.00 28.18 -17.61
CA LEU A 104 5.43 28.36 -17.86
C LEU A 104 5.73 28.47 -19.37
N ILE A 105 5.18 27.57 -20.19
CA ILE A 105 5.37 27.61 -21.65
C ILE A 105 4.88 28.94 -22.25
N LYS A 106 3.72 29.43 -21.77
CA LYS A 106 3.16 30.72 -22.22
C LYS A 106 4.02 31.90 -21.77
N HIS A 107 4.47 31.89 -20.51
CA HIS A 107 5.20 33.02 -19.92
C HIS A 107 6.55 33.24 -20.58
N PHE A 108 7.25 32.15 -20.91
CA PHE A 108 8.58 32.22 -21.53
C PHE A 108 8.52 32.16 -23.07
N ASN A 109 7.40 32.51 -23.72
CA ASN A 109 7.29 32.49 -25.20
C ASN A 109 7.78 31.19 -25.86
N ARG A 110 7.58 30.04 -25.20
CA ARG A 110 8.08 28.71 -25.62
C ARG A 110 9.60 28.54 -25.60
N THR A 111 10.37 29.48 -25.03
CA THR A 111 11.79 29.29 -24.74
C THR A 111 11.97 28.78 -23.31
N ILE A 112 12.92 27.86 -23.10
CA ILE A 112 13.22 27.32 -21.77
C ILE A 112 14.33 28.17 -21.16
N HIS A 113 14.00 29.00 -20.18
CA HIS A 113 14.98 29.81 -19.46
C HIS A 113 15.62 29.01 -18.31
N GLN A 114 16.93 29.19 -18.09
CA GLN A 114 17.62 28.62 -16.92
C GLN A 114 17.09 29.15 -15.58
N ASP A 115 16.38 30.29 -15.58
CA ASP A 115 15.76 30.83 -14.37
C ASP A 115 14.70 29.90 -13.77
N LEU A 116 14.18 28.94 -14.54
CA LEU A 116 13.30 27.88 -14.05
C LEU A 116 13.97 27.02 -12.96
N THR A 117 15.30 26.87 -12.98
CA THR A 117 16.04 26.14 -11.94
C THR A 117 15.94 26.84 -10.58
N LYS A 118 15.84 28.18 -10.56
CA LYS A 118 15.63 28.96 -9.31
C LYS A 118 14.25 28.68 -8.69
N TRP A 119 13.31 28.15 -9.48
CA TRP A 119 11.96 27.82 -9.06
C TRP A 119 11.82 26.32 -8.75
N GLY A 120 12.93 25.58 -8.67
CA GLY A 120 12.96 24.16 -8.34
C GLY A 120 12.67 23.22 -9.50
N PHE A 121 12.59 23.72 -10.75
CA PHE A 121 12.46 22.85 -11.92
C PHE A 121 13.80 22.30 -12.36
N GLU A 122 13.84 21.03 -12.73
CA GLU A 122 15.00 20.46 -13.40
C GLU A 122 14.95 20.81 -14.90
N VAL A 123 15.96 21.55 -15.36
CA VAL A 123 16.07 21.95 -16.76
C VAL A 123 17.04 21.01 -17.48
N VAL A 124 16.49 20.00 -18.16
CA VAL A 124 17.28 19.04 -18.94
C VAL A 124 17.49 19.55 -20.36
N LYS A 125 18.74 19.76 -20.78
CA LYS A 125 19.08 20.04 -22.18
C LYS A 125 19.05 18.72 -22.97
N ARG A 126 18.02 18.51 -23.80
CA ARG A 126 18.05 17.43 -24.80
C ARG A 126 19.01 17.83 -25.92
N GLN A 127 20.09 17.06 -26.08
CA GLN A 127 20.91 17.09 -27.29
C GLN A 127 20.01 16.73 -28.48
N PRO A 128 20.02 17.50 -29.58
CA PRO A 128 19.27 17.11 -30.78
C PRO A 128 19.77 15.74 -31.21
N LYS A 129 18.86 14.76 -31.30
CA LYS A 129 19.17 13.42 -31.79
C LYS A 129 19.79 13.58 -33.18
N GLY A 130 21.08 13.26 -33.30
CA GLY A 130 21.79 13.32 -34.56
C GLY A 130 20.95 12.61 -35.62
N LYS A 131 20.76 13.27 -36.76
CA LYS A 131 20.08 12.72 -37.92
C LYS A 131 20.90 11.52 -38.37
N ASP A 132 20.52 10.31 -37.98
CA ASP A 132 21.10 9.08 -38.49
C ASP A 132 20.94 9.10 -40.01
N THR A 133 22.00 9.50 -40.70
CA THR A 133 22.12 9.34 -42.14
C THR A 133 22.15 7.86 -42.45
N ASP A 134 21.21 7.43 -43.31
CA ASP A 134 21.11 6.10 -43.90
C ASP A 134 22.48 5.45 -44.16
N ALA A 135 22.78 4.42 -43.38
CA ALA A 135 23.69 3.36 -43.78
C ALA A 135 22.86 2.07 -43.88
N ALA A 136 22.85 1.51 -45.08
CA ALA A 136 22.02 0.41 -45.54
C ALA A 136 22.06 -0.85 -44.64
N PRO A 137 20.97 -1.64 -44.60
CA PRO A 137 20.88 -2.84 -43.77
C PRO A 137 21.65 -4.01 -44.39
N ALA A 138 22.65 -4.53 -43.66
CA ALA A 138 23.21 -5.85 -43.93
C ALA A 138 22.41 -6.90 -43.15
N ALA A 139 21.79 -7.82 -43.90
CA ALA A 139 21.06 -8.97 -43.39
C ALA A 139 21.99 -9.99 -42.72
N ASN A 140 21.59 -10.51 -41.55
CA ASN A 140 21.47 -11.94 -41.27
C ASN A 140 21.19 -12.19 -39.78
N GLY A 141 20.29 -13.14 -39.49
CA GLY A 141 20.22 -13.74 -38.16
C GLY A 141 18.83 -14.20 -37.73
N THR A 142 18.38 -15.32 -38.28
CA THR A 142 17.29 -16.15 -37.77
C THR A 142 17.45 -16.43 -36.27
N SER A 143 16.40 -16.21 -35.46
CA SER A 143 16.28 -16.83 -34.15
C SER A 143 14.80 -17.13 -33.83
N THR A 144 14.55 -18.39 -33.50
CA THR A 144 13.25 -19.00 -33.22
C THR A 144 12.91 -18.98 -31.73
N ASN A 145 11.64 -18.68 -31.44
CA ASN A 145 10.75 -19.15 -30.36
C ASN A 145 11.24 -19.25 -28.90
N GLY A 146 10.43 -18.67 -28.00
CA GLY A 146 10.38 -19.07 -26.58
C GLY A 146 9.35 -18.29 -25.79
N ALA A 147 8.13 -18.83 -25.68
CA ALA A 147 7.07 -18.30 -24.83
C ALA A 147 7.38 -18.48 -23.33
N ALA A 148 7.11 -17.45 -22.52
CA ALA A 148 6.92 -17.59 -21.07
C ALA A 148 5.98 -16.49 -20.52
N THR A 149 4.94 -16.96 -19.84
CA THR A 149 3.87 -16.27 -19.11
C THR A 149 4.40 -15.63 -17.81
N PRO A 150 3.75 -14.60 -17.22
CA PRO A 150 4.40 -13.69 -16.27
C PRO A 150 4.32 -14.15 -14.81
N THR A 151 5.36 -13.82 -14.03
CA THR A 151 5.39 -13.94 -12.57
C THR A 151 5.33 -12.55 -11.95
N SER A 152 4.29 -12.29 -11.16
CA SER A 152 4.17 -11.12 -10.30
C SER A 152 5.21 -11.18 -9.19
N ALA A 153 5.96 -10.09 -8.98
CA ALA A 153 6.80 -9.91 -7.81
C ALA A 153 6.37 -8.64 -7.05
N GLU A 154 5.99 -8.88 -5.80
CA GLU A 154 5.81 -7.92 -4.71
C GLU A 154 7.08 -7.10 -4.50
N THR A 155 6.96 -5.78 -4.30
CA THR A 155 8.06 -4.95 -3.80
C THR A 155 7.63 -4.26 -2.51
N THR A 156 8.33 -4.62 -1.43
CA THR A 156 8.30 -3.97 -0.12
C THR A 156 9.24 -2.77 -0.17
N THR A 157 8.74 -1.57 0.14
CA THR A 157 9.54 -0.34 0.28
C THR A 157 9.82 -0.06 1.75
N THR A 158 11.10 0.06 2.10
CA THR A 158 11.57 0.57 3.41
C THR A 158 12.45 1.79 3.13
N ASN A 159 12.09 2.94 3.69
CA ASN A 159 12.83 4.20 3.57
C ASN A 159 13.88 4.34 4.69
N GLY A 160 15.08 4.78 4.32
CA GLY A 160 16.12 5.27 5.23
C GLY A 160 16.93 6.34 4.51
N ALA A 161 16.88 7.56 5.02
CA ALA A 161 17.47 8.78 4.46
C ALA A 161 18.95 8.94 4.83
N GLU A 162 19.75 9.56 3.97
CA GLU A 162 20.83 10.49 4.36
C GLU A 162 21.29 11.37 3.18
N THR A 163 21.50 12.66 3.48
CA THR A 163 21.84 13.80 2.60
C THR A 163 23.34 14.03 2.45
N THR A 164 23.82 14.57 1.32
CA THR A 164 24.79 15.70 1.16
C THR A 164 25.00 16.01 -0.35
N PRO A 165 25.08 17.29 -0.81
CA PRO A 165 25.17 17.65 -2.23
C PRO A 165 26.61 18.01 -2.70
N PRO A 166 26.89 18.05 -4.01
CA PRO A 166 27.99 18.83 -4.55
C PRO A 166 27.51 20.04 -5.39
N ALA A 167 28.34 21.08 -5.34
CA ALA A 167 28.20 22.33 -6.07
C ALA A 167 28.68 22.19 -7.54
N GLU A 168 28.14 23.04 -8.43
CA GLU A 168 28.90 24.13 -9.09
C GLU A 168 28.35 24.55 -10.47
N THR A 169 28.55 25.86 -10.70
CA THR A 169 28.75 26.62 -11.95
C THR A 169 27.66 26.69 -13.03
N SER A 170 27.04 27.88 -13.10
CA SER A 170 26.17 28.36 -14.16
C SER A 170 26.99 28.99 -15.29
N THR A 171 26.84 28.46 -16.50
CA THR A 171 27.24 29.12 -17.74
C THR A 171 25.95 29.47 -18.50
N ASN A 172 25.66 30.76 -18.62
CA ASN A 172 24.48 31.30 -19.29
C ASN A 172 24.56 31.09 -20.81
N GLY A 173 23.69 30.24 -21.34
CA GLY A 173 23.47 30.08 -22.78
C GLY A 173 21.98 29.93 -23.05
N SER A 174 21.39 30.92 -23.72
CA SER A 174 20.03 30.85 -24.26
C SER A 174 20.03 29.94 -25.49
N VAL A 175 19.05 29.03 -25.59
CA VAL A 175 18.88 28.12 -26.72
C VAL A 175 17.50 28.34 -27.32
N ASP A 176 17.47 28.60 -28.63
CA ASP A 176 16.25 28.82 -29.40
C ASP A 176 15.67 27.46 -29.85
N LEU A 177 14.37 27.23 -29.62
CA LEU A 177 13.72 25.90 -29.70
C LEU A 177 12.75 25.75 -30.87
N ASN A 178 12.94 26.49 -31.96
CA ASN A 178 12.18 26.31 -33.20
C ASN A 178 12.50 24.93 -33.84
N GLY A 179 11.79 23.89 -33.39
CA GLY A 179 11.89 22.53 -33.95
C GLY A 179 11.71 21.37 -32.96
N ALA A 180 11.57 21.62 -31.65
CA ALA A 180 11.38 20.55 -30.68
C ALA A 180 9.91 20.06 -30.66
N THR A 181 9.68 18.83 -31.11
CA THR A 181 8.35 18.19 -31.15
C THR A 181 7.91 17.58 -29.82
N GLU A 182 8.81 17.43 -28.85
CA GLU A 182 8.48 16.84 -27.55
C GLU A 182 9.42 17.32 -26.43
N VAL A 183 8.84 17.97 -25.42
CA VAL A 183 9.53 18.44 -24.22
C VAL A 183 8.97 17.68 -23.02
N VAL A 184 9.84 16.95 -22.32
CA VAL A 184 9.51 16.27 -21.06
C VAL A 184 9.99 17.17 -19.93
N VAL A 185 9.05 17.73 -19.16
CA VAL A 185 9.34 18.44 -17.90
C VAL A 185 9.11 17.46 -16.76
N GLU A 186 10.18 16.86 -16.28
CA GLU A 186 10.17 16.09 -15.04
C GLU A 186 10.32 17.04 -13.86
N LEU A 187 9.30 17.09 -13.01
CA LEU A 187 9.45 17.62 -11.66
C LEU A 187 10.17 16.52 -10.88
N GLY A 188 11.43 16.77 -10.53
CA GLY A 188 12.16 15.91 -9.62
C GLY A 188 11.40 15.81 -8.30
N ASP A 189 11.03 14.58 -7.92
CA ASP A 189 10.53 14.29 -6.59
C ASP A 189 11.71 14.41 -5.61
N GLN A 190 11.90 15.61 -5.07
CA GLN A 190 12.82 15.83 -3.95
C GLN A 190 12.07 15.35 -2.70
N GLY A 191 12.15 14.04 -2.45
CA GLY A 191 11.60 13.39 -1.26
C GLY A 191 12.16 13.93 0.04
#